data_AF-A0A258CMN9-F1
#
_entry.id   AF-A0A258CMN9-F1
#
_cell.length_a   1.000
_cell.length_b   1.000
_cell.length_c   1.000
_cell.angle_alpha   90.00
_cell.angle_beta   90.00
_cell.angle_gamma   90.00
#
_symmetry.space_group_name_H-M   'P 1'
#
loop_
_entity.id
_entity.type
_entity.pdbx_description
1 polymer ?
#
loop_
_entity_poly.entity_id
_entity_poly.type
_entity_poly.pdbx_seq_one_letter_code
_entity_poly.pdbx_strand_id
1 'polypeptide(L)' 'MTDTASATTPSAHATLDALLSQRHSCRGFLPTPVSRDLQQQWLATAQKTASWCNSQPWRVHITEG' A
#
# COMPACT_ATOMS: atom_id res chain seq x y z
N MET A 1 8.94 39.58 -7.70
CA MET A 1 8.59 39.16 -6.33
C MET A 1 7.64 37.98 -6.47
N THR A 2 8.20 36.78 -6.62
CA THR A 2 7.44 35.54 -6.83
C THR A 2 7.08 34.93 -5.49
N ASP A 3 5.79 34.93 -5.19
CA ASP A 3 5.18 34.31 -4.02
C ASP A 3 5.33 32.78 -4.11
N THR A 4 6.08 32.21 -3.16
CA THR A 4 6.25 30.75 -3.05
C THR A 4 5.09 30.24 -2.20
N ALA A 5 4.02 29.81 -2.87
CA ALA A 5 2.90 29.16 -2.21
C ALA A 5 3.41 27.87 -1.52
N SER A 6 3.38 27.85 -0.17
CA SER A 6 3.71 26.66 0.61
C SER A 6 2.60 25.62 0.44
N ALA A 7 2.94 24.44 -0.08
CA ALA A 7 2.00 23.33 -0.19
C ALA A 7 1.67 22.76 1.20
N THR A 8 0.38 22.77 1.57
CA THR A 8 -0.11 22.14 2.79
C THR A 8 0.02 20.63 2.69
N THR A 9 0.81 20.01 3.58
CA THR A 9 0.91 18.55 3.68
C THR A 9 -0.39 17.97 4.27
N PRO A 10 -1.02 16.95 3.66
CA PRO A 10 -2.22 16.34 4.21
C PRO A 10 -1.93 15.63 5.54
N SER A 11 -2.94 15.57 6.42
CA SER A 11 -2.83 14.80 7.66
C SER A 11 -2.72 13.30 7.36
N ALA A 12 -2.11 12.54 8.27
CA ALA A 12 -2.01 11.08 8.12
C ALA A 12 -3.37 10.39 7.92
N HIS A 13 -4.41 10.89 8.61
CA HIS A 13 -5.77 10.40 8.42
C HIS A 13 -6.30 10.69 7.01
N ALA A 14 -6.16 11.92 6.52
CA ALA A 14 -6.61 12.29 5.18
C ALA A 14 -5.88 11.50 4.09
N THR A 15 -4.57 11.27 4.27
CA THR A 15 -3.79 10.42 3.37
C THR A 15 -4.32 8.98 3.36
N LEU A 16 -4.58 8.39 4.53
CA LEU A 16 -5.08 7.02 4.62
C LEU A 16 -6.48 6.88 4.00
N ASP A 17 -7.39 7.82 4.29
CA ASP A 17 -8.75 7.81 3.75
C ASP A 17 -8.75 7.90 2.21
N ALA A 18 -7.91 8.77 1.65
CA ALA A 18 -7.73 8.89 0.21
C ALA A 18 -7.20 7.60 -0.42
N LEU A 19 -6.23 6.92 0.21
CA LEU A 19 -5.69 5.65 -0.27
C LEU A 19 -6.76 4.54 -0.26
N LEU A 20 -7.53 4.44 0.83
CA LEU A 20 -8.58 3.44 0.96
C LEU A 20 -9.73 3.68 -0.02
N SER A 21 -10.07 4.95 -0.29
CA SER A 21 -11.10 5.34 -1.26
C SER A 21 -10.69 5.05 -2.72
N GLN A 22 -9.40 5.18 -3.06
CA GLN A 22 -8.89 4.93 -4.41
C GLN A 22 -8.73 3.44 -4.75
N ARG A 23 -8.54 2.60 -3.73
CA ARG A 23 -8.33 1.16 -3.92
C ARG A 23 -9.58 0.50 -4.50
N HIS A 24 -9.40 -0.22 -5.59
CA HIS A 24 -10.44 -1.00 -6.27
C HIS A 24 -9.94 -2.42 -6.59
N SER A 25 -10.87 -3.34 -6.84
CA SER A 25 -10.56 -4.74 -7.15
C SER A 25 -10.38 -4.91 -8.67
N CYS A 26 -9.14 -4.96 -9.14
CA CYS A 26 -8.80 -5.16 -10.56
C CYS A 26 -8.92 -6.63 -11.00
N ARG A 27 -9.32 -6.86 -12.26
CA ARG A 27 -9.39 -8.20 -12.88
C ARG A 27 -8.74 -8.31 -14.27
N GLY A 28 -8.20 -7.21 -14.80
CA GLY A 28 -7.40 -7.19 -16.02
C GLY A 28 -5.99 -6.71 -15.71
N PHE A 29 -4.98 -7.51 -16.05
CA PHE A 29 -3.58 -7.26 -15.73
C PHE A 29 -2.74 -7.21 -17.01
N LEU A 30 -1.68 -6.40 -17.00
CA LEU A 30 -0.69 -6.38 -18.07
C LEU A 30 0.24 -7.60 -17.95
N PRO A 31 0.88 -8.05 -19.04
CA PRO A 31 1.88 -9.13 -18.99
C PRO A 31 3.18 -8.69 -18.30
N THR A 32 3.29 -7.43 -17.90
CA THR A 32 4.48 -6.89 -17.21
C THR A 32 4.60 -7.48 -15.81
N PRO A 33 5.71 -8.16 -15.48
CA PRO A 33 5.92 -8.71 -14.15
C PRO A 33 6.12 -7.59 -13.11
N VAL A 34 5.68 -7.85 -11.88
CA VAL A 34 5.91 -6.97 -10.73
C VAL A 34 7.31 -7.23 -10.17
N SER A 35 8.11 -6.20 -9.92
CA SER A 35 9.46 -6.37 -9.38
C SER A 35 9.44 -7.00 -7.98
N ARG A 36 10.48 -7.79 -7.67
CA ARG A 36 10.62 -8.43 -6.35
C ARG A 36 10.71 -7.45 -5.20
N ASP A 37 11.38 -6.31 -5.40
CA ASP A 37 11.54 -5.30 -4.35
C ASP A 37 10.19 -4.69 -3.98
N LEU A 38 9.38 -4.35 -4.99
CA LEU A 38 8.02 -3.88 -4.76
C LEU A 38 7.19 -4.96 -4.07
N GLN A 39 7.39 -6.22 -4.46
CA GLN A 39 6.74 -7.37 -3.82
C GLN A 39 7.10 -7.52 -2.33
N GLN A 40 8.30 -7.12 -1.90
CA GLN A 40 8.67 -7.17 -0.49
C GLN A 40 8.12 -5.99 0.29
N GLN A 41 8.11 -4.79 -0.32
CA GLN A 41 7.64 -3.55 0.32
C GLN A 41 6.17 -3.61 0.74
N TRP A 42 5.27 -3.98 -0.17
CA TRP A 42 3.84 -4.10 0.15
C TRP A 42 3.54 -5.27 1.11
N LEU A 43 4.27 -6.40 1.07
CA LEU A 43 4.13 -7.50 2.03
C LEU A 43 4.57 -7.07 3.44
N ALA A 44 5.71 -6.39 3.56
CA ALA A 44 6.17 -5.82 4.82
C ALA A 44 5.18 -4.78 5.37
N THR A 45 4.52 -4.03 4.48
CA THR A 45 3.46 -3.09 4.87
C THR A 45 2.21 -3.83 5.37
N ALA A 46 1.77 -4.88 4.65
CA ALA A 46 0.60 -5.67 5.01
C ALA A 46 0.76 -6.36 6.37
N GLN A 47 1.97 -6.81 6.73
CA GLN A 47 2.27 -7.40 8.04
C GLN A 47 2.01 -6.46 9.22
N LYS A 48 1.93 -5.14 9.01
CA LYS A 48 1.61 -4.17 10.07
C LYS A 48 0.12 -4.14 10.45
N THR A 49 -0.71 -4.92 9.74
CA THR A 49 -2.14 -5.04 10.06
C THR A 49 -2.32 -5.59 11.47
N ALA A 50 -3.31 -5.10 12.22
CA ALA A 50 -3.60 -5.63 13.54
C ALA A 50 -4.08 -7.09 13.45
N SER A 51 -3.71 -7.90 14.45
CA SER A 51 -4.22 -9.27 14.61
C SER A 51 -4.57 -9.51 16.08
N TRP A 52 -5.45 -10.49 16.33
CA TRP A 52 -5.81 -10.88 17.69
C TRP A 52 -4.57 -11.25 18.51
N CYS A 53 -4.43 -10.63 19.69
CA CYS A 53 -3.25 -10.75 20.56
C CYS A 53 -1.91 -10.49 19.85
N ASN A 54 -1.89 -9.76 18.73
CA ASN A 54 -0.73 -9.59 17.87
C ASN A 54 -0.09 -10.93 17.42
N SER A 55 -0.88 -12.00 17.34
CA SER A 55 -0.39 -13.34 17.00
C SER A 55 0.12 -13.45 15.56
N GLN A 56 -0.31 -12.55 14.68
CA GLN A 56 0.08 -12.49 13.26
C GLN A 56 0.04 -13.88 12.61
N PRO A 57 -1.09 -14.61 12.67
CA PRO A 57 -1.14 -16.04 12.36
C PRO A 57 -1.08 -16.33 10.84
N TRP A 58 -0.90 -15.30 10.02
CA TRP A 58 -0.89 -15.41 8.58
C TRP A 58 0.40 -16.06 8.06
N ARG A 59 0.22 -16.94 7.06
CA ARG A 59 1.30 -17.48 6.24
C ARG A 59 0.98 -17.18 4.78
N VAL A 60 1.95 -16.63 4.07
CA VAL A 60 1.79 -16.27 2.66
C VAL A 60 2.63 -17.21 1.81
N HIS A 61 1.98 -17.83 0.83
CA HIS A 61 2.64 -18.59 -0.22
C HIS A 61 2.55 -17.77 -1.51
N ILE A 62 3.70 -17.41 -2.08
CA ILE A 62 3.77 -16.59 -3.29
C ILE A 62 3.92 -17.50 -4.50
N THR A 63 3.02 -17.34 -5.47
CA THR A 63 3.10 -17.94 -6.80
C THR A 63 3.18 -16.83 -7.82
N GLU A 64 4.03 -17.01 -8.82
CA GLU A 64 4.23 -16.04 -9.91
C GLU A 64 4.10 -16.72 -11.26
N GLY A 65 3.82 -15.92 -12.29
CA GLY A 65 3.68 -16.35 -13.68
C GLY A 65 4.54 -15.53 -14.62
#